data_AF-A0A5E4U0T2-F1
#
_entry.id   AF-A0A5E4U0T2-F1
#
_cell.length_a   1.000
_cell.length_b   1.000
_cell.length_c   1.000
_cell.angle_alpha   90.00
_cell.angle_beta   90.00
_cell.angle_gamma   90.00
#
_symmetry.space_group_name_H-M   'P 1'
#
loop_
_entity.id
_entity.type
_entity.pdbx_description
1 polymer ?
#
loop_
_entity_poly.entity_id
_entity_poly.type
_entity_poly.pdbx_seq_one_letter_code
_entity_poly.pdbx_strand_id
1 'polypeptide(L)'
;MDIRNARRWAEPGAKRYAGALMVVFAAFLFRSLLHPVLDHSMPGIFFACAVIIVEFIWGLGPALMAMVISIPIFDFFFVPPFRDIAMLDRRDVMIVTGFLTITPLAVVLIERLRRAQYRAELIAEVAQTRYEMLLRAENERMVLSDSVQLSNALMTYLTKHLDTIFYLANPTTHYEFIDEHFRRATGVAPDVVKRDGLRALLHPDDARRLAGLFNPDAQRPQHGAHNLRMLSRDGGYEMFACELQYFQAHLGTYVILRLHSGPAVRPVTPLHTLTPAANARDVKEAPVVSGGV
;
A
#
# COMPACT_ATOMS: atom_id res chain seq x y z
N MET A 1 7.33 -14.19 -15.11
CA MET A 1 8.69 -14.64 -14.77
C MET A 1 8.61 -16.11 -14.44
N ASP A 2 9.18 -16.95 -15.31
CA ASP A 2 9.17 -18.40 -15.16
C ASP A 2 10.33 -18.78 -14.23
N ILE A 3 10.02 -19.04 -12.94
CA ILE A 3 11.04 -19.30 -11.91
C ILE A 3 11.64 -20.67 -12.19
N ARG A 4 12.70 -20.71 -13.00
CA ARG A 4 13.42 -21.94 -13.31
C ARG A 4 14.10 -22.46 -12.04
N ASN A 5 13.80 -23.71 -11.73
CA ASN A 5 14.24 -24.45 -10.55
C ASN A 5 15.74 -24.23 -10.26
N ALA A 6 16.08 -23.73 -9.06
CA ALA A 6 17.45 -23.48 -8.60
C ALA A 6 18.36 -24.73 -8.62
N ARG A 7 17.80 -25.93 -8.83
CA ARG A 7 18.55 -27.16 -9.09
C ARG A 7 19.22 -27.23 -10.46
N ARG A 8 18.84 -26.38 -11.42
CA ARG A 8 19.40 -26.36 -12.79
C ARG A 8 19.73 -24.91 -13.18
N TRP A 9 20.77 -24.36 -12.55
CA TRP A 9 21.31 -23.04 -12.91
C TRP A 9 21.83 -23.01 -14.37
N ALA A 10 22.12 -24.19 -14.93
CA ALA A 10 22.59 -24.35 -16.29
C ALA A 10 21.44 -24.85 -17.20
N GLU A 11 21.02 -24.05 -18.19
CA GLU A 11 20.00 -24.44 -19.18
C GLU A 11 20.27 -25.80 -19.89
N PRO A 12 19.28 -26.68 -20.07
CA PRO A 12 19.50 -27.94 -20.79
C PRO A 12 19.74 -27.70 -22.29
N GLY A 13 20.74 -28.37 -22.89
CA GLY A 13 20.95 -28.33 -24.34
C GLY A 13 22.20 -29.06 -24.85
N ALA A 14 22.10 -29.68 -26.03
CA ALA A 14 23.18 -30.45 -26.67
C ALA A 14 24.43 -29.61 -26.99
N LYS A 15 24.25 -28.31 -27.27
CA LYS A 15 25.34 -27.36 -27.58
C LYS A 15 26.42 -27.30 -26.49
N ARG A 16 26.05 -27.58 -25.24
CA ARG A 16 26.94 -27.53 -24.07
C ARG A 16 27.93 -28.68 -24.05
N TYR A 17 27.49 -29.85 -24.50
CA TYR A 17 28.35 -31.01 -24.63
C TYR A 17 29.34 -30.84 -25.79
N ALA A 18 28.91 -30.22 -26.89
CA ALA A 18 29.81 -29.84 -27.99
C ALA A 18 30.86 -28.81 -27.52
N GLY A 19 30.45 -27.79 -26.76
CA GLY A 19 31.38 -26.84 -26.13
C GLY A 19 32.36 -27.50 -25.18
N ALA A 20 31.89 -28.41 -24.32
CA ALA A 20 32.74 -29.18 -23.42
C ALA A 20 33.79 -30.01 -24.18
N LEU A 21 33.38 -30.68 -25.26
CA LEU A 21 34.30 -31.43 -26.11
C LEU A 21 35.36 -30.52 -26.76
N MET A 22 34.97 -29.33 -27.22
CA MET A 22 35.90 -28.36 -27.79
C MET A 22 36.92 -27.86 -26.75
N VAL A 23 36.51 -27.65 -25.50
CA VAL A 23 37.43 -27.26 -24.42
C VAL A 23 38.40 -28.39 -24.07
N VAL A 24 37.93 -29.64 -24.01
CA VAL A 24 38.81 -30.81 -23.82
C VAL A 24 39.79 -30.95 -24.99
N PHE A 25 39.34 -30.76 -26.22
CA PHE A 25 40.19 -30.78 -27.42
C PHE A 25 41.24 -29.66 -27.39
N ALA A 26 40.85 -28.45 -26.98
CA ALA A 26 41.78 -27.35 -26.79
C ALA A 26 42.83 -27.68 -25.73
N ALA A 27 42.43 -28.25 -24.59
CA ALA A 27 43.36 -28.66 -23.54
C ALA A 27 44.35 -29.74 -24.01
N PHE A 28 43.88 -30.69 -24.82
CA PHE A 28 44.73 -31.66 -25.49
C PHE A 28 45.76 -30.98 -26.41
N LEU A 29 45.33 -30.05 -27.26
CA LEU A 29 46.22 -29.33 -28.18
C LEU A 29 47.27 -28.50 -27.42
N PHE A 30 46.85 -27.76 -26.39
CA PHE A 30 47.76 -27.01 -25.52
C PHE A 30 48.78 -27.94 -24.85
N ARG A 31 48.34 -29.07 -24.29
CA ARG A 31 49.25 -30.04 -23.65
C ARG A 31 50.20 -30.70 -24.64
N SER A 32 49.74 -30.96 -25.86
CA SER A 32 50.59 -31.47 -26.94
C SER A 32 51.66 -30.47 -27.35
N LEU A 33 51.31 -29.19 -27.44
CA LEU A 33 52.27 -28.13 -27.80
C LEU A 33 53.32 -27.90 -26.71
N LEU A 34 52.93 -28.08 -25.44
CA LEU A 34 53.81 -27.96 -24.28
C LEU A 34 54.57 -29.24 -23.94
N HIS A 35 54.30 -30.34 -24.64
CA HIS A 35 55.00 -31.61 -24.48
C HIS A 35 56.53 -31.51 -24.46
N PRO A 36 57.21 -30.79 -25.37
CA PRO A 36 58.68 -30.71 -25.37
C PRO A 36 59.28 -30.05 -24.12
N VAL A 37 58.49 -29.28 -23.36
CA VAL A 37 58.96 -28.58 -22.15
C VAL A 37 58.58 -29.34 -20.88
N LEU A 38 57.36 -29.89 -20.83
CA LEU A 38 56.84 -30.58 -19.64
C LEU A 38 57.20 -32.06 -19.59
N ASP A 39 57.63 -32.64 -20.71
CA ASP A 39 57.98 -34.05 -20.84
C ASP A 39 56.85 -34.93 -20.26
N HIS A 40 57.14 -35.71 -19.21
CA HIS A 40 56.18 -36.60 -18.53
C HIS A 40 55.56 -36.03 -17.26
N SER A 41 55.77 -34.75 -16.97
CA SER A 41 55.30 -34.14 -15.73
C SER A 41 53.84 -33.71 -15.86
N MET A 42 53.04 -34.02 -14.83
CA MET A 42 51.65 -33.56 -14.63
C MET A 42 50.73 -33.66 -15.86
N PRO A 43 50.51 -34.87 -16.43
CA PRO A 43 49.67 -35.03 -17.62
C PRO A 43 48.21 -34.62 -17.41
N GLY A 44 47.67 -34.82 -16.20
CA GLY A 44 46.26 -34.54 -15.89
C GLY A 44 45.90 -33.07 -15.60
N ILE A 45 46.87 -32.16 -15.43
CA ILE A 45 46.57 -30.81 -14.91
C ILE A 45 45.77 -29.96 -15.89
N PHE A 46 46.11 -29.98 -17.18
CA PHE A 46 45.40 -29.23 -18.22
C PHE A 46 43.97 -29.75 -18.42
N PHE A 47 43.79 -31.07 -18.29
CA PHE A 47 42.48 -31.69 -18.34
C PHE A 47 41.64 -31.35 -17.11
N ALA A 48 42.25 -31.29 -15.93
CA ALA A 48 41.56 -30.84 -14.72
C ALA A 48 41.09 -29.38 -14.85
N CYS A 49 41.94 -28.49 -15.39
CA CYS A 49 41.55 -27.12 -15.72
C CYS A 49 40.41 -27.06 -16.75
N ALA A 50 40.46 -27.89 -17.79
CA ALA A 50 39.39 -27.98 -18.78
C ALA A 50 38.05 -28.37 -18.14
N VAL A 51 38.05 -29.40 -17.28
CA VAL A 51 36.86 -29.83 -16.54
C VAL A 51 36.33 -28.73 -15.63
N ILE A 52 37.21 -28.01 -14.93
CA ILE A 52 36.84 -26.86 -14.08
C ILE A 52 36.18 -25.75 -14.89
N ILE A 53 36.72 -25.41 -16.06
CA ILE A 53 36.14 -24.40 -16.96
C ILE A 53 34.78 -24.86 -17.46
N VAL A 54 34.65 -26.13 -17.84
CA VAL A 54 33.39 -26.71 -18.30
C VAL A 54 32.33 -26.70 -17.20
N GLU A 55 32.70 -27.06 -15.96
CA GLU A 55 31.82 -26.97 -14.79
C GLU A 55 31.36 -25.54 -14.55
N PHE A 56 32.27 -24.59 -14.63
CA PHE A 56 31.96 -23.19 -14.40
C PHE A 56 30.99 -22.64 -15.46
N ILE A 57 31.10 -23.02 -16.74
CA ILE A 57 30.28 -22.44 -17.80
C ILE A 57 28.98 -23.22 -18.01
N TRP A 58 29.06 -24.55 -18.06
CA TRP A 58 27.96 -25.42 -18.49
C TRP A 58 27.43 -26.37 -17.41
N GLY A 59 28.12 -26.48 -16.27
CA GLY A 59 27.70 -27.22 -15.08
C GLY A 59 28.03 -28.71 -15.06
N LEU A 60 27.50 -29.38 -14.03
CA LEU A 60 27.86 -30.75 -13.62
C LEU A 60 27.81 -31.81 -14.72
N GLY A 61 26.77 -31.79 -15.56
CA GLY A 61 26.57 -32.82 -16.58
C GLY A 61 27.70 -32.84 -17.62
N PRO A 62 27.94 -31.73 -18.35
CA PRO A 62 29.05 -31.62 -19.29
C PRO A 62 30.43 -31.78 -18.65
N ALA A 63 30.63 -31.35 -17.41
CA ALA A 63 31.91 -31.51 -16.71
C ALA A 63 32.23 -32.97 -16.38
N LEU A 64 31.23 -33.76 -15.95
CA LEU A 64 31.39 -35.20 -15.75
C LEU A 64 31.72 -35.91 -17.07
N MET A 65 31.07 -35.54 -18.17
CA MET A 65 31.42 -36.08 -19.49
C MET A 65 32.87 -35.75 -19.86
N ALA A 66 33.27 -34.48 -19.71
CA ALA A 66 34.63 -34.03 -19.98
C ALA A 66 35.65 -34.78 -19.11
N MET A 67 35.33 -35.05 -17.84
CA MET A 67 36.16 -35.80 -16.92
C MET A 67 36.36 -37.25 -17.38
N VAL A 68 35.27 -37.95 -17.73
CA VAL A 68 35.32 -39.33 -18.21
C VAL A 68 36.08 -39.45 -19.52
N ILE A 69 35.92 -38.50 -20.43
CA ILE A 69 36.64 -38.46 -21.72
C ILE A 69 38.12 -38.12 -21.53
N SER A 70 38.45 -37.26 -20.55
CA SER A 70 39.83 -36.84 -20.32
C SER A 70 40.73 -37.99 -19.87
N ILE A 71 40.21 -38.92 -19.05
CA ILE A 71 40.96 -40.07 -18.52
C ILE A 71 41.67 -40.88 -19.62
N PRO A 72 40.97 -41.48 -20.60
CA PRO A 72 41.63 -42.25 -21.65
C PRO A 72 42.49 -41.38 -22.57
N ILE A 73 42.15 -40.11 -22.76
CA ILE A 73 42.95 -39.20 -23.61
C ILE A 73 44.32 -38.95 -22.97
N PHE A 74 44.36 -38.55 -21.69
CA PHE A 74 45.65 -38.22 -21.08
C PHE A 74 46.49 -39.46 -20.82
N ASP A 75 45.85 -40.58 -20.49
CA ASP A 75 46.50 -41.86 -20.24
C ASP A 75 47.20 -42.37 -21.51
N PHE A 76 46.45 -42.47 -22.62
CA PHE A 76 46.98 -43.00 -23.88
C PHE A 76 48.06 -42.12 -24.55
N PHE A 77 47.94 -40.79 -24.45
CA PHE A 77 48.83 -39.86 -25.17
C PHE A 77 49.99 -39.30 -24.34
N PHE A 78 49.85 -39.21 -23.00
CA PHE A 78 50.81 -38.48 -22.16
C PHE A 78 51.40 -39.30 -21.00
N VAL A 79 50.98 -40.55 -20.82
CA VAL A 79 51.55 -41.46 -19.82
C VAL A 79 52.33 -42.59 -20.51
N PRO A 80 53.61 -42.84 -20.16
CA PRO A 80 54.36 -43.98 -20.69
C PRO A 80 53.94 -45.30 -20.04
N PRO A 81 53.86 -46.43 -20.78
CA PRO A 81 54.20 -46.62 -22.20
C PRO A 81 53.17 -46.01 -23.15
N PHE A 82 53.62 -45.15 -24.05
CA PHE A 82 52.73 -44.46 -24.97
C PHE A 82 52.03 -45.44 -25.92
N ARG A 83 50.72 -45.27 -26.09
CA ARG A 83 49.88 -46.05 -27.02
C ARG A 83 49.80 -47.54 -26.69
N ASP A 84 50.17 -47.95 -25.49
CA ASP A 84 50.03 -49.32 -25.02
C ASP A 84 49.16 -49.36 -23.76
N ILE A 85 48.01 -50.03 -23.85
CA ILE A 85 47.02 -50.19 -22.77
C ILE A 85 47.15 -51.54 -22.07
N ALA A 86 48.11 -52.38 -22.47
CA ALA A 86 48.21 -53.76 -22.02
C ALA A 86 48.82 -53.92 -20.61
N MET A 87 49.59 -52.93 -20.13
CA MET A 87 50.21 -52.98 -18.79
C MET A 87 49.93 -51.69 -18.02
N LEU A 88 49.08 -51.77 -17.00
CA LEU A 88 48.93 -50.70 -16.00
C LEU A 88 50.15 -50.72 -15.08
N ASP A 89 50.94 -49.64 -15.10
CA ASP A 89 52.00 -49.42 -14.14
C ASP A 89 51.48 -48.71 -12.88
N ARG A 90 52.23 -48.78 -11.78
CA ARG A 90 51.95 -48.07 -10.53
C ARG A 90 51.83 -46.56 -10.73
N ARG A 91 52.55 -46.02 -11.73
CA ARG A 91 52.53 -44.60 -12.08
C ARG A 91 51.18 -44.18 -12.68
N ASP A 92 50.59 -45.01 -13.54
CA ASP A 92 49.30 -44.74 -14.20
C ASP A 92 48.19 -44.68 -13.16
N VAL A 93 48.18 -45.66 -12.25
CA VAL A 93 47.25 -45.70 -11.12
C VAL A 93 47.40 -44.45 -10.25
N MET A 94 48.62 -44.00 -9.97
CA MET A 94 48.87 -42.79 -9.16
C MET A 94 48.35 -41.52 -9.84
N ILE A 95 48.55 -41.37 -11.16
CA ILE A 95 48.08 -40.22 -11.94
C ILE A 95 46.56 -40.20 -12.00
N VAL A 96 45.92 -41.31 -12.35
CA VAL A 96 44.46 -41.44 -12.43
C VAL A 96 43.83 -41.20 -11.06
N THR A 97 44.41 -41.77 -9.99
CA THR A 97 43.92 -41.57 -8.63
C THR A 97 44.06 -40.10 -8.20
N GLY A 98 45.18 -39.44 -8.49
CA GLY A 98 45.36 -38.01 -8.22
C GLY A 98 44.34 -37.15 -8.95
N PHE A 99 44.09 -37.43 -10.23
CA PHE A 99 43.08 -36.74 -11.03
C PHE A 99 41.66 -36.99 -10.47
N LEU A 100 41.34 -38.23 -10.10
CA LEU A 100 40.04 -38.64 -9.57
C LEU A 100 39.81 -38.18 -8.12
N THR A 101 40.82 -37.72 -7.41
CA THR A 101 40.64 -37.10 -6.07
C THR A 101 40.48 -35.59 -6.17
N ILE A 102 41.35 -34.90 -6.92
CA ILE A 102 41.38 -33.44 -6.99
C ILE A 102 40.24 -32.88 -7.85
N THR A 103 40.01 -33.45 -9.03
CA THR A 103 39.06 -32.91 -10.00
C THR A 103 37.60 -32.97 -9.52
N PRO A 104 37.07 -34.08 -8.96
CA PRO A 104 35.69 -34.08 -8.49
C PRO A 104 35.53 -33.24 -7.23
N LEU A 105 36.55 -33.12 -6.37
CA LEU A 105 36.53 -32.19 -5.25
C LEU A 105 36.35 -30.74 -5.74
N ALA A 106 37.10 -30.34 -6.77
CA ALA A 106 36.96 -29.03 -7.39
C ALA A 106 35.59 -28.84 -8.04
N VAL A 107 35.10 -29.82 -8.80
CA VAL A 107 33.77 -29.80 -9.44
C VAL A 107 32.67 -29.64 -8.38
N VAL A 108 32.69 -30.44 -7.30
CA VAL A 108 31.71 -30.34 -6.21
C VAL A 108 31.76 -28.99 -5.51
N LEU A 109 32.96 -28.44 -5.28
CA LEU A 109 33.12 -27.15 -4.65
C LEU A 109 32.55 -26.01 -5.52
N ILE A 110 32.87 -26.01 -6.81
CA ILE A 110 32.36 -25.03 -7.79
C ILE A 110 30.84 -25.14 -7.90
N GLU A 111 30.31 -26.35 -8.00
CA GLU A 111 28.87 -26.58 -8.10
C GLU A 111 28.14 -26.08 -6.85
N ARG A 112 28.71 -26.30 -5.66
CA ARG A 112 28.16 -25.76 -4.40
C ARG A 112 28.22 -24.24 -4.35
N LEU A 113 29.35 -23.64 -4.72
CA LEU A 113 29.52 -22.19 -4.73
C LEU A 113 28.52 -21.53 -5.68
N ARG A 114 28.41 -22.06 -6.89
CA ARG A 114 27.53 -21.52 -7.92
C ARG A 114 26.05 -21.66 -7.58
N ARG A 115 25.65 -22.80 -6.99
CA ARG A 115 24.29 -22.96 -6.44
C ARG A 115 24.00 -21.99 -5.30
N ALA A 116 24.98 -21.67 -4.47
CA ALA A 116 24.82 -20.69 -3.40
C ALA A 116 24.67 -19.27 -3.96
N GLN A 117 25.49 -18.89 -4.93
CA GLN A 117 25.41 -17.58 -5.62
C GLN A 117 24.06 -17.38 -6.29
N TYR A 118 23.59 -18.36 -7.08
CA TYR A 118 22.29 -18.27 -7.76
C TYR A 118 21.12 -18.17 -6.78
N ARG A 119 21.19 -18.87 -5.63
CA ARG A 119 20.18 -18.74 -4.57
C ARG A 119 20.20 -17.35 -3.94
N ALA A 120 21.37 -16.78 -3.69
CA ALA A 120 21.50 -15.46 -3.11
C ALA A 120 20.94 -14.38 -4.06
N GLU A 121 21.24 -14.47 -5.36
CA GLU A 121 20.70 -13.57 -6.39
C GLU A 121 19.19 -13.63 -6.46
N LEU A 122 18.61 -14.84 -6.48
CA LEU A 122 17.14 -15.00 -6.52
C LEU A 122 16.47 -14.44 -5.27
N ILE A 123 17.08 -14.63 -4.09
CA ILE A 123 16.56 -14.07 -2.83
C ILE A 123 16.66 -12.54 -2.86
N ALA A 124 17.75 -11.97 -3.38
CA ALA A 124 17.92 -10.53 -3.50
C ALA A 124 16.88 -9.90 -4.43
N GLU A 125 16.61 -10.51 -5.59
CA GLU A 125 15.60 -10.04 -6.54
C GLU A 125 14.18 -10.09 -5.94
N VAL A 126 13.85 -11.19 -5.24
CA VAL A 126 12.57 -11.31 -4.53
C VAL A 126 12.46 -10.30 -3.39
N ALA A 127 13.55 -10.04 -2.66
CA ALA A 127 13.57 -9.06 -1.58
C ALA A 127 13.37 -7.63 -2.11
N GLN A 128 13.99 -7.26 -3.23
CA GLN A 128 13.80 -5.95 -3.87
C GLN A 128 12.35 -5.73 -4.28
N THR A 129 11.76 -6.72 -4.98
CA THR A 129 10.37 -6.62 -5.41
C THR A 129 9.41 -6.48 -4.23
N ARG A 130 9.64 -7.25 -3.15
CA ARG A 130 8.84 -7.15 -1.92
C ARG A 130 9.01 -5.80 -1.23
N TYR A 131 10.22 -5.27 -1.18
CA TYR A 131 10.51 -3.98 -0.58
C TYR A 131 9.79 -2.84 -1.31
N GLU A 132 9.81 -2.83 -2.65
CA GLU A 132 9.07 -1.85 -3.45
C GLU A 132 7.56 -1.91 -3.20
N MET A 133 6.99 -3.11 -3.11
CA MET A 133 5.57 -3.27 -2.82
C MET A 133 5.20 -2.73 -1.43
N LEU A 134 6.05 -2.97 -0.43
CA LEU A 134 5.84 -2.44 0.92
C LEU A 134 5.91 -0.92 0.95
N LEU A 135 6.91 -0.32 0.29
CA LEU A 135 7.02 1.13 0.20
C LEU A 135 5.81 1.78 -0.49
N ARG A 136 5.29 1.16 -1.56
CA ARG A 136 4.08 1.66 -2.23
C ARG A 136 2.85 1.60 -1.31
N ALA A 137 2.65 0.47 -0.63
CA ALA A 137 1.54 0.32 0.30
C ALA A 137 1.62 1.29 1.49
N GLU A 138 2.83 1.58 1.98
CA GLU A 138 3.05 2.54 3.07
C GLU A 138 2.81 3.98 2.62
N ASN A 139 3.28 4.34 1.43
CA ASN A 139 3.06 5.68 0.87
C ASN A 139 1.56 5.93 0.59
N GLU A 140 0.83 4.95 0.06
CA GLU A 140 -0.63 5.04 -0.14
C GLU A 140 -1.36 5.24 1.21
N ARG A 141 -0.94 4.53 2.25
CA ARG A 141 -1.52 4.69 3.60
C ARG A 141 -1.23 6.07 4.17
N MET A 142 -0.02 6.59 4.00
CA MET A 142 0.38 7.90 4.48
C MET A 142 -0.44 9.02 3.83
N VAL A 143 -0.63 8.97 2.51
CA VAL A 143 -1.46 9.95 1.78
C VAL A 143 -2.90 9.95 2.28
N LEU A 144 -3.46 8.77 2.53
CA LEU A 144 -4.81 8.65 3.07
C LEU A 144 -4.89 9.20 4.51
N SER A 145 -3.93 8.87 5.38
CA SER A 145 -3.94 9.35 6.77
C SER A 145 -3.73 10.86 6.86
N ASP A 146 -2.85 11.43 6.05
CA ASP A 146 -2.54 12.85 6.06
C ASP A 146 -3.75 13.69 5.62
N SER A 147 -4.48 13.22 4.60
CA SER A 147 -5.70 13.90 4.14
C SER A 147 -6.80 13.96 5.22
N VAL A 148 -6.96 12.88 5.98
CA VAL A 148 -7.94 12.80 7.08
C VAL A 148 -7.51 13.68 8.25
N GLN A 149 -6.22 13.64 8.62
CA GLN A 149 -5.70 14.46 9.71
C GLN A 149 -5.80 15.95 9.39
N LEU A 150 -5.42 16.36 8.18
CA LEU A 150 -5.53 17.75 7.74
C LEU A 150 -7.00 18.20 7.72
N SER A 151 -7.92 17.38 7.19
CA SER A 151 -9.35 17.69 7.20
C SER A 151 -9.90 17.89 8.62
N ASN A 152 -9.53 17.01 9.56
CA ASN A 152 -9.97 17.13 10.95
C ASN A 152 -9.37 18.35 11.65
N ALA A 153 -8.08 18.65 11.40
CA ALA A 153 -7.41 19.83 11.96
C ALA A 153 -8.02 21.13 11.41
N LEU A 154 -8.27 21.21 10.10
CA LEU A 154 -8.93 22.35 9.47
C LEU A 154 -10.35 22.54 10.01
N MET A 155 -11.13 21.47 10.15
CA MET A 155 -12.47 21.55 10.73
C MET A 155 -12.43 22.09 12.16
N THR A 156 -11.52 21.57 12.99
CA THR A 156 -11.33 22.03 14.37
C THR A 156 -10.88 23.49 14.43
N TYR A 157 -10.06 23.94 13.47
CA TYR A 157 -9.62 25.34 13.39
C TYR A 157 -10.77 26.27 12.98
N LEU A 158 -11.56 25.90 11.97
CA LEU A 158 -12.71 26.68 11.50
C LEU A 158 -13.77 26.83 12.60
N THR A 159 -14.08 25.76 13.33
CA THR A 159 -15.06 25.85 14.43
C THR A 159 -14.59 26.71 15.59
N LYS A 160 -13.28 26.76 15.85
CA LYS A 160 -12.72 27.52 16.98
C LYS A 160 -12.61 29.02 16.72
N HIS A 161 -12.54 29.44 15.46
CA HIS A 161 -12.31 30.85 15.08
C HIS A 161 -13.52 31.53 14.43
N LEU A 162 -14.59 30.79 14.14
CA LEU A 162 -15.86 31.36 13.73
C LEU A 162 -16.71 31.62 14.97
N ASP A 163 -16.57 32.81 15.59
CA ASP A 163 -17.29 33.26 16.81
C ASP A 163 -18.84 33.24 16.71
N THR A 164 -19.39 32.80 15.58
CA THR A 164 -20.83 32.67 15.36
C THR A 164 -21.32 31.23 15.46
N ILE A 165 -20.47 30.21 15.30
CA ILE A 165 -20.88 28.80 15.33
C ILE A 165 -20.78 28.28 16.76
N PHE A 166 -21.92 27.98 17.38
CA PHE A 166 -21.94 27.42 18.73
C PHE A 166 -22.14 25.90 18.75
N TYR A 167 -22.56 25.31 17.63
CA TYR A 167 -22.73 23.86 17.50
C TYR A 167 -22.41 23.36 16.09
N LEU A 168 -21.63 22.29 16.04
CA LEU A 168 -21.34 21.53 14.83
C LEU A 168 -21.42 20.04 15.13
N ALA A 169 -22.15 19.28 14.33
CA ALA A 169 -22.20 17.83 14.45
C ALA A 169 -22.15 17.12 13.10
N ASN A 170 -21.57 15.92 13.08
CA ASN A 170 -21.69 14.97 11.99
C ASN A 170 -22.21 13.63 12.53
N PRO A 171 -23.48 13.28 12.26
CA PRO A 171 -24.09 12.03 12.75
C PRO A 171 -23.37 10.77 12.23
N THR A 172 -22.77 10.82 11.05
CA THR A 172 -22.11 9.68 10.40
C THR A 172 -20.79 9.33 11.09
N THR A 173 -20.06 10.32 11.58
CA THR A 173 -18.76 10.13 12.25
C THR A 173 -18.85 10.21 13.78
N HIS A 174 -20.05 10.38 14.34
CA HIS A 174 -20.28 10.66 15.76
C HIS A 174 -19.47 11.85 16.31
N TYR A 175 -19.12 12.81 15.45
CA TYR A 175 -18.43 14.03 15.84
C TYR A 175 -19.46 15.06 16.32
N GLU A 176 -19.27 15.59 17.53
CA GLU A 176 -20.09 16.65 18.09
C GLU A 176 -19.19 17.70 18.75
N PHE A 177 -19.35 18.95 18.34
CA PHE A 177 -18.67 20.11 18.86
C PHE A 177 -19.70 21.11 19.38
N ILE A 178 -19.52 21.55 20.61
CA ILE A 178 -20.30 22.60 21.26
C ILE A 178 -19.30 23.65 21.75
N ASP A 179 -19.53 24.91 21.39
CA ASP A 179 -18.68 26.01 21.81
C ASP A 179 -18.53 26.07 23.34
N GLU A 180 -17.31 26.33 23.78
CA GLU A 180 -16.99 26.34 25.21
C GLU A 180 -17.57 27.55 25.93
N HIS A 181 -17.61 28.71 25.28
CA HIS A 181 -18.22 29.90 25.88
C HIS A 181 -19.71 29.67 26.08
N PHE A 182 -20.37 29.14 25.05
CA PHE A 182 -21.77 28.75 25.10
C PHE A 182 -22.06 27.71 26.18
N ARG A 183 -21.26 26.62 26.26
CA ARG A 183 -21.40 25.60 27.30
C ARG A 183 -21.30 26.19 28.71
N ARG A 184 -20.32 27.06 28.96
CA ARG A 184 -20.14 27.70 30.29
C ARG A 184 -21.29 28.64 30.64
N ALA A 185 -21.89 29.32 29.68
CA ALA A 185 -23.03 30.22 29.89
C ALA A 185 -24.28 29.48 30.39
N THR A 186 -24.49 28.24 29.93
CA THR A 186 -25.66 27.43 30.35
C THR A 186 -25.56 26.83 31.76
N GLY A 187 -24.37 26.75 32.34
CA GLY A 187 -24.14 26.17 33.68
C GLY A 187 -24.31 24.65 33.77
N VAL A 188 -24.55 23.93 32.66
CA VAL A 188 -24.73 22.47 32.65
C VAL A 188 -23.40 21.75 32.91
N ALA A 189 -23.44 20.72 33.76
CA ALA A 189 -22.26 19.92 34.10
C ALA A 189 -21.66 19.24 32.84
N PRO A 190 -20.31 19.20 32.69
CA PRO A 190 -19.65 18.65 31.51
C PRO A 190 -20.07 17.21 31.19
N ASP A 191 -20.31 16.39 32.22
CA ASP A 191 -20.66 14.97 32.08
C ASP A 191 -22.05 14.78 31.44
N VAL A 192 -22.99 15.68 31.72
CA VAL A 192 -24.35 15.66 31.15
C VAL A 192 -24.31 16.05 29.68
N VAL A 193 -23.55 17.09 29.34
CA VAL A 193 -23.33 17.50 27.94
C VAL A 193 -22.63 16.41 27.15
N LYS A 194 -21.69 15.67 27.76
CA LYS A 194 -21.00 14.55 27.10
C LYS A 194 -21.94 13.37 26.77
N ARG A 195 -22.99 13.19 27.57
CA ARG A 195 -23.95 12.08 27.42
C ARG A 195 -25.08 12.44 26.46
N ASP A 196 -25.66 13.63 26.62
CA ASP A 196 -26.89 14.03 25.94
C ASP A 196 -26.66 15.09 24.85
N GLY A 197 -25.41 15.55 24.67
CA GLY A 197 -25.01 16.48 23.61
C GLY A 197 -25.72 17.83 23.72
N LEU A 198 -26.08 18.41 22.56
CA LEU A 198 -26.86 19.65 22.50
C LEU A 198 -28.25 19.52 23.15
N ARG A 199 -28.82 18.30 23.26
CA ARG A 199 -30.16 18.09 23.85
C ARG A 199 -30.23 18.52 25.30
N ALA A 200 -29.14 18.41 26.04
CA ALA A 200 -29.05 18.83 27.44
C ALA A 200 -29.19 20.35 27.61
N LEU A 201 -28.89 21.12 26.56
CA LEU A 201 -28.87 22.58 26.59
C LEU A 201 -30.20 23.20 26.13
N LEU A 202 -31.07 22.42 25.48
CA LEU A 202 -32.31 22.88 24.88
C LEU A 202 -33.52 22.62 25.79
N HIS A 203 -34.54 23.48 25.68
CA HIS A 203 -35.85 23.21 26.26
C HIS A 203 -36.44 21.90 25.72
N PRO A 204 -37.17 21.09 26.53
CA PRO A 204 -37.68 19.78 26.11
C PRO A 204 -38.52 19.80 24.83
N ASP A 205 -39.35 20.83 24.65
CA ASP A 205 -40.15 21.01 23.43
C ASP A 205 -39.27 21.31 22.20
N ASP A 206 -38.18 22.06 22.37
CA ASP A 206 -37.27 22.41 21.28
C ASP A 206 -36.37 21.22 20.92
N ALA A 207 -35.95 20.44 21.91
CA ALA A 207 -35.28 19.16 21.68
C ALA A 207 -36.17 18.15 20.92
N ARG A 208 -37.50 18.19 21.12
CA ARG A 208 -38.46 17.40 20.32
C ARG A 208 -38.60 17.94 18.90
N ARG A 209 -38.70 19.26 18.72
CA ARG A 209 -38.74 19.90 17.38
C ARG A 209 -37.48 19.60 16.56
N LEU A 210 -36.34 19.52 17.23
CA LEU A 210 -35.04 19.21 16.63
C LEU A 210 -34.66 17.72 16.74
N ALA A 211 -35.62 16.83 17.03
CA ALA A 211 -35.33 15.40 17.23
C ALA A 211 -34.59 14.77 16.04
N GLY A 212 -34.86 15.23 14.81
CA GLY A 212 -34.16 14.80 13.59
C GLY A 212 -32.68 15.20 13.48
N LEU A 213 -32.16 16.02 14.40
CA LEU A 213 -30.70 16.25 14.52
C LEU A 213 -30.02 15.15 15.32
N PHE A 214 -30.73 14.53 16.27
CA PHE A 214 -30.18 13.58 17.23
C PHE A 214 -30.55 12.14 16.93
N ASN A 215 -31.66 11.93 16.23
CA ASN A 215 -32.19 10.63 15.88
C ASN A 215 -32.29 10.52 14.35
N PRO A 216 -31.56 9.59 13.71
CA PRO A 216 -31.61 9.40 12.26
C PRO A 216 -33.00 9.00 11.72
N ASP A 217 -33.85 8.40 12.57
CA ASP A 217 -35.19 7.94 12.19
C ASP A 217 -36.27 9.04 12.25
N ALA A 218 -35.93 10.22 12.80
CA ALA A 218 -36.85 11.34 12.92
C ALA A 218 -36.76 12.31 11.73
N GLN A 219 -37.87 12.99 11.43
CA GLN A 219 -37.92 13.98 10.34
C GLN A 219 -36.86 15.08 10.56
N ARG A 220 -36.00 15.33 9.56
CA ARG A 220 -35.00 16.41 9.63
C ARG A 220 -35.70 17.77 9.73
N PRO A 221 -35.27 18.64 10.67
CA PRO A 221 -35.79 19.99 10.75
C PRO A 221 -35.46 20.80 9.49
N GLN A 222 -36.26 21.82 9.20
CA GLN A 222 -36.03 22.70 8.04
C GLN A 222 -34.77 23.54 8.27
N HIS A 223 -34.03 23.84 7.20
CA HIS A 223 -32.90 24.78 7.29
C HIS A 223 -33.41 26.22 7.45
N GLY A 224 -32.63 27.10 8.09
CA GLY A 224 -32.95 28.51 8.27
C GLY A 224 -33.09 28.95 9.72
N ALA A 225 -33.75 30.10 9.94
CA ALA A 225 -33.83 30.75 11.25
C ALA A 225 -34.76 29.99 12.23
N HIS A 226 -34.24 29.70 13.42
CA HIS A 226 -34.91 29.02 14.51
C HIS A 226 -34.73 29.81 15.80
N ASN A 227 -35.82 30.07 16.52
CA ASN A 227 -35.76 30.57 17.89
C ASN A 227 -35.73 29.36 18.83
N LEU A 228 -34.60 29.18 19.51
CA LEU A 228 -34.36 28.08 20.42
C LEU A 228 -34.28 28.60 21.85
N ARG A 229 -34.98 27.94 22.76
CA ARG A 229 -34.92 28.17 24.19
C ARG A 229 -33.78 27.34 24.75
N MET A 230 -32.77 28.01 25.26
CA MET A 230 -31.57 27.37 25.81
C MET A 230 -31.47 27.64 27.31
N LEU A 231 -30.94 26.67 28.04
CA LEU A 231 -30.81 26.74 29.49
C LEU A 231 -29.84 27.86 29.87
N SER A 232 -30.24 28.72 30.80
CA SER A 232 -29.39 29.75 31.41
C SER A 232 -28.82 29.25 32.74
N ARG A 233 -27.70 29.83 33.19
CA ARG A 233 -27.02 29.46 34.45
C ARG A 233 -27.95 29.52 35.68
N ASP A 234 -28.94 30.40 35.64
CA ASP A 234 -29.91 30.60 36.72
C ASP A 234 -31.03 29.54 36.74
N GLY A 235 -30.96 28.52 35.87
CA GLY A 235 -31.94 27.44 35.76
C GLY A 235 -33.18 27.79 34.94
N GLY A 236 -33.26 29.00 34.39
CA GLY A 236 -34.29 29.43 33.44
C GLY A 236 -33.96 29.08 31.98
N TYR A 237 -34.84 29.48 31.05
CA TYR A 237 -34.61 29.35 29.61
C TYR A 237 -34.59 30.72 28.93
N GLU A 238 -33.54 30.99 28.16
CA GLU A 238 -33.40 32.20 27.35
C GLU A 238 -33.60 31.89 25.87
N MET A 239 -34.21 32.81 25.13
CA MET A 239 -34.42 32.66 23.69
C MET A 239 -33.22 33.16 22.91
N PHE A 240 -32.70 32.30 22.05
CA PHE A 240 -31.63 32.63 21.12
C PHE A 240 -32.12 32.47 19.69
N ALA A 241 -31.83 33.47 18.86
CA ALA A 241 -32.01 33.39 17.43
C ALA A 241 -30.81 32.61 16.86
N CYS A 242 -31.10 31.45 16.31
CA CYS A 242 -30.12 30.57 15.71
C CYS A 242 -30.46 30.35 14.24
N GLU A 243 -29.46 30.03 13.43
CA GLU A 243 -29.68 29.59 12.07
C GLU A 243 -29.10 28.19 11.88
N LEU A 244 -29.95 27.29 11.38
CA LEU A 244 -29.62 25.90 11.12
C LEU A 244 -29.24 25.74 9.64
N GLN A 245 -28.05 25.22 9.39
CA GLN A 245 -27.56 24.91 8.05
C GLN A 245 -27.04 23.48 7.96
N TYR A 246 -27.16 22.90 6.76
CA TYR A 246 -26.62 21.59 6.44
C TYR A 246 -25.53 21.74 5.39
N PHE A 247 -24.38 21.14 5.64
CA PHE A 247 -23.26 21.15 4.71
C PHE A 247 -22.90 19.71 4.32
N GLN A 248 -22.97 19.38 3.04
CA GLN A 248 -22.58 18.05 2.55
C GLN A 248 -21.08 18.01 2.26
N ALA A 249 -20.40 17.05 2.87
CA ALA A 249 -18.99 16.76 2.65
C ALA A 249 -18.81 15.27 2.31
N HIS A 250 -17.58 14.89 1.94
CA HIS A 250 -17.22 13.51 1.63
C HIS A 250 -17.49 12.52 2.79
N LEU A 251 -17.45 13.00 4.03
CA LEU A 251 -17.65 12.21 5.25
C LEU A 251 -19.08 12.30 5.82
N GLY A 252 -20.05 12.78 5.04
CA GLY A 252 -21.45 12.89 5.44
C GLY A 252 -21.98 14.32 5.50
N THR A 253 -23.18 14.47 6.03
CA THR A 253 -23.84 15.78 6.17
C THR A 253 -23.53 16.36 7.54
N TYR A 254 -22.83 17.49 7.56
CA TYR A 254 -22.60 18.30 8.75
C TYR A 254 -23.83 19.16 9.07
N VAL A 255 -24.13 19.27 10.35
CA VAL A 255 -25.17 20.13 10.92
C VAL A 255 -24.47 21.28 11.62
N ILE A 256 -24.78 22.51 11.21
CA ILE A 256 -24.21 23.74 11.80
C ILE A 256 -25.36 24.55 12.41
N LEU A 257 -25.21 24.95 13.68
CA LEU A 257 -26.03 25.99 14.27
C LEU A 257 -25.15 27.20 14.61
N ARG A 258 -25.56 28.35 14.07
CA ARG A 258 -24.93 29.64 14.33
C ARG A 258 -25.84 30.57 15.10
N LEU A 259 -25.29 31.38 15.99
CA LEU A 259 -25.98 32.50 16.63
C LEU A 259 -26.18 33.60 15.60
N HIS A 260 -27.41 34.09 15.47
CA HIS A 260 -27.75 35.17 14.57
C HIS A 260 -27.91 36.47 15.38
N SER A 261 -27.04 37.46 15.14
CA SER A 261 -27.12 38.80 15.73
C SER A 261 -28.06 39.70 14.93
N GLY A 262 -29.35 39.39 14.94
CA GLY A 262 -30.41 40.20 14.30
C GLY A 262 -31.68 40.24 15.17
N PRO A 263 -32.58 41.23 15.01
CA PRO A 263 -33.76 41.38 15.88
C PRO A 263 -34.67 40.15 15.76
N ALA A 264 -35.21 39.72 16.90
CA ALA A 264 -36.00 38.50 17.05
C ALA A 264 -37.06 38.35 15.94
N VAL A 265 -36.93 37.27 15.15
CA VAL A 265 -37.94 36.91 14.14
C VAL A 265 -39.23 36.55 14.87
N ARG A 266 -40.30 37.31 14.61
CA ARG A 266 -41.64 37.02 15.16
C ARG A 266 -42.06 35.59 14.79
N PRO A 267 -42.66 34.82 15.71
CA PRO A 267 -43.21 33.52 15.37
C PRO A 267 -44.28 33.69 14.29
N VAL A 268 -44.18 32.93 13.21
CA VAL A 268 -45.25 32.82 12.22
C VAL A 268 -46.43 32.12 12.90
N THR A 269 -47.48 32.88 13.22
CA THR A 269 -48.75 32.34 13.71
C THR A 269 -49.29 31.36 12.66
N PRO A 270 -49.63 30.11 13.03
CA PRO A 270 -50.22 29.16 12.09
C PRO A 270 -51.54 29.71 11.53
N LEU A 271 -51.72 29.58 10.22
CA LEU A 271 -52.77 30.22 9.41
C LEU A 271 -54.19 29.65 9.61
N HIS A 272 -54.50 29.06 10.77
CA HIS A 272 -55.77 28.34 11.00
C HIS A 272 -56.82 29.06 11.86
N THR A 273 -56.61 30.32 12.26
CA THR A 273 -57.63 31.08 13.02
C THR A 273 -57.92 32.45 12.42
N LEU A 274 -58.26 32.49 11.12
CA LEU A 274 -59.00 33.62 10.56
C LEU A 274 -60.47 33.20 10.41
N THR A 275 -61.30 33.68 11.33
CA THR A 275 -62.76 33.67 11.25
C THR A 275 -63.18 34.42 9.97
N PRO A 276 -64.07 33.88 9.12
CA PRO A 276 -64.42 34.55 7.86
C PRO A 276 -65.33 35.76 8.16
N ALA A 277 -64.83 36.96 7.86
CA ALA A 277 -65.64 38.17 7.84
C ALA A 277 -66.45 38.25 6.53
N ALA A 278 -67.71 38.67 6.67
CA ALA A 278 -68.78 38.60 5.69
C ALA A 278 -68.52 39.40 4.40
N ASN A 279 -69.06 38.87 3.30
CA ASN A 279 -69.08 39.45 1.95
C ASN A 279 -69.72 40.84 1.90
N ALA A 280 -68.99 41.81 1.37
CA ALA A 280 -69.56 43.00 0.74
C ALA A 280 -69.00 43.09 -0.70
N ARG A 281 -69.74 42.51 -1.65
CA ARG A 281 -69.61 42.79 -3.09
C ARG A 281 -70.86 43.55 -3.50
N ASP A 282 -70.69 44.81 -3.90
CA ASP A 282 -71.44 45.44 -4.99
C ASP A 282 -71.02 46.90 -5.14
N VAL A 283 -70.08 47.19 -6.06
CA VAL A 283 -70.10 48.43 -6.85
C VAL A 283 -69.52 48.11 -8.24
N LYS A 284 -70.36 48.28 -9.26
CA LYS A 284 -70.04 48.18 -10.70
C LYS A 284 -69.13 49.33 -11.15
N GLU A 285 -68.15 49.01 -11.98
CA GLU A 285 -67.32 49.94 -12.75
C GLU A 285 -68.14 50.62 -13.87
N ALA A 286 -67.92 51.92 -14.09
CA ALA A 286 -68.36 52.66 -15.27
C ALA A 286 -67.12 53.25 -15.99
N PRO A 287 -67.07 53.25 -17.34
CA PRO A 287 -65.88 53.60 -18.10
C PRO A 287 -65.82 55.11 -18.38
N VAL A 288 -64.61 55.70 -18.34
CA VAL A 288 -64.36 57.08 -18.79
C VAL A 288 -63.46 57.04 -20.03
N VAL A 289 -64.00 57.64 -21.09
CA VAL A 289 -63.40 57.89 -22.41
C VAL A 289 -62.23 58.86 -22.29
N SER A 290 -61.12 58.58 -22.97
CA SER A 290 -60.09 59.57 -23.28
C SER A 290 -59.92 59.67 -24.78
N GLY A 291 -60.34 60.82 -25.33
CA GLY A 291 -60.00 61.27 -26.66
C GLY A 291 -58.73 62.12 -26.62
N GLY A 292 -57.92 61.99 -27.65
CA GLY A 292 -56.76 62.86 -27.91
C GLY A 292 -56.50 62.89 -29.41
N VAL A 293 -56.53 64.12 -29.93
CA VAL A 293 -56.23 64.57 -31.30
C VAL A 293 -54.83 64.17 -31.75
#